data_AF-A0A847N8M0-F1
#
_entry.id   AF-A0A847N8M0-F1
#
_cell.length_a   1.000
_cell.length_b   1.000
_cell.length_c   1.000
_cell.angle_alpha   90.00
_cell.angle_beta   90.00
_cell.angle_gamma   90.00
#
_symmetry.space_group_name_H-M   'P 1'
#
loop_
_entity.id
_entity.type
_entity.pdbx_description
1 polymer ?
#
loop_
_entity_poly.entity_id
_entity_poly.type
_entity_poly.pdbx_seq_one_letter_code
_entity_poly.pdbx_strand_id
1 'polypeptide(L)' 'MKQGIHPNYQVVKVACATCGTEHEIGTTAKTVRVDICGNCHPFYTGAQTFTVAAGRVDKFNKRYGIDKNKENK' A
#
# COMPACT_ATOMS: atom_id res chain seq x y z
N MET A 1 -19.65 22.45 -15.94
CA MET A 1 -20.40 21.37 -16.61
C MET A 1 -21.37 22.01 -17.60
N LYS A 2 -21.21 21.75 -18.91
CA LYS A 2 -22.21 22.13 -19.92
C LYS A 2 -23.25 21.00 -20.00
N GLN A 3 -24.53 21.35 -19.96
CA GLN A 3 -25.62 20.38 -20.11
C GLN A 3 -25.48 19.66 -21.46
N GLY A 4 -25.47 18.32 -21.44
CA GLY A 4 -25.58 17.48 -22.64
C GLY A 4 -24.32 16.79 -23.18
N ILE A 5 -23.10 17.17 -22.74
CA ILE A 5 -21.85 16.55 -23.24
C ILE A 5 -21.05 15.79 -22.16
N HIS A 6 -21.56 15.74 -20.92
CA HIS A 6 -20.86 15.12 -19.80
C HIS A 6 -21.49 13.76 -19.45
N PRO A 7 -20.68 12.70 -19.30
CA PRO A 7 -21.15 11.41 -18.80
C PRO A 7 -21.75 11.53 -17.40
N ASN A 8 -22.69 10.64 -17.07
CA ASN A 8 -23.31 10.60 -15.76
C ASN A 8 -22.24 10.30 -14.68
N TYR A 9 -22.03 11.26 -13.78
CA TYR A 9 -21.06 11.18 -12.70
C TYR A 9 -21.78 10.76 -11.41
N GLN A 10 -21.34 9.67 -10.82
CA GLN A 10 -21.90 9.10 -9.60
C GLN A 10 -20.80 8.86 -8.58
N VAL A 11 -21.07 9.15 -7.31
CA VAL A 11 -20.17 8.82 -6.21
C VAL A 11 -20.43 7.36 -5.83
N VAL A 12 -19.41 6.51 -5.98
CA VAL A 12 -19.49 5.07 -5.70
C VAL A 12 -18.48 4.74 -4.61
N LYS A 13 -18.89 3.83 -3.71
CA LYS A 13 -18.01 3.23 -2.72
C LYS A 13 -17.19 2.12 -3.35
N VAL A 14 -15.88 2.31 -3.41
CA VAL A 14 -14.91 1.35 -3.91
C VAL A 14 -14.37 0.56 -2.74
N ALA A 15 -14.67 -0.74 -2.70
CA ALA A 15 -14.12 -1.64 -1.70
C ALA A 15 -12.80 -2.22 -2.19
N CYS A 16 -11.76 -2.13 -1.37
CA CYS A 16 -10.50 -2.81 -1.63
C CYS A 16 -10.52 -4.25 -1.13
N ALA A 17 -10.09 -5.20 -1.97
CA ALA A 17 -10.09 -6.63 -1.64
C ALA A 17 -9.09 -6.99 -0.53
N THR A 18 -7.98 -6.26 -0.42
CA THR A 18 -6.85 -6.63 0.47
C THR A 18 -6.88 -5.92 1.83
N CYS A 19 -7.28 -4.64 1.88
CA CYS A 19 -7.38 -3.85 3.13
C CYS A 19 -8.81 -3.72 3.67
N GLY A 20 -9.84 -4.10 2.91
CA GLY A 20 -11.24 -3.91 3.30
C GLY A 20 -11.66 -2.44 3.42
N THR A 21 -10.81 -1.48 3.06
CA THR A 21 -11.14 -0.06 3.15
C THR A 21 -12.12 0.34 2.06
N GLU A 22 -13.14 1.10 2.44
CA GLU A 22 -14.08 1.73 1.51
C GLU A 22 -13.55 3.12 1.14
N HIS A 23 -13.42 3.38 -0.17
CA HIS A 23 -13.08 4.70 -0.69
C HIS A 23 -14.26 5.29 -1.46
N GLU A 24 -14.67 6.51 -1.14
CA GLU A 24 -15.69 7.22 -1.90
C GLU A 24 -15.03 7.91 -3.10
N ILE A 25 -15.29 7.39 -4.30
CA ILE A 25 -14.72 7.90 -5.55
C ILE A 25 -15.85 8.23 -6.51
N GLY A 26 -15.81 9.42 -7.09
CA GLY A 26 -16.72 9.75 -8.17
C GLY A 26 -16.27 9.13 -9.48
N THR A 27 -17.14 8.31 -10.06
CA THR A 27 -16.90 7.53 -11.27
C THR A 27 -18.11 7.57 -12.17
N THR A 28 -17.94 7.19 -13.43
CA THR A 28 -19.03 6.96 -14.38
C THR A 28 -19.52 5.51 -14.34
N ALA A 29 -18.74 4.60 -13.73
CA ALA A 29 -19.06 3.18 -13.61
C ALA A 29 -19.93 2.88 -12.38
N LYS A 30 -20.85 1.91 -12.48
CA LYS A 30 -21.82 1.60 -11.40
C LYS A 30 -21.18 0.95 -10.17
N THR A 31 -20.15 0.12 -10.37
CA THR A 31 -19.47 -0.61 -9.29
C THR A 31 -18.00 -0.75 -9.64
N VAL A 32 -17.12 -0.41 -8.70
CA VAL A 32 -15.67 -0.55 -8.89
C VAL A 32 -15.12 -1.35 -7.71
N ARG A 33 -14.39 -2.41 -8.03
CA ARG A 33 -13.60 -3.20 -7.07
C ARG A 33 -12.13 -3.00 -7.40
N VAL A 34 -11.32 -2.80 -6.36
CA VAL A 34 -9.88 -2.55 -6.51
C VAL A 34 -9.12 -3.57 -5.67
N ASP A 35 -8.07 -4.15 -6.22
CA ASP A 35 -7.27 -5.15 -5.50
C ASP A 35 -6.26 -4.51 -4.55
N ILE A 36 -5.74 -3.31 -4.90
CA ILE A 36 -4.70 -2.62 -4.13
C ILE A 36 -5.10 -1.16 -3.88
N CYS A 37 -5.25 -0.80 -2.61
CA CYS A 37 -5.50 0.56 -2.15
C CYS A 37 -4.17 1.29 -1.84
N GLY A 38 -4.20 2.62 -1.74
CA GLY A 38 -3.05 3.41 -1.26
C GLY A 38 -2.58 3.00 0.15
N ASN A 39 -3.45 2.38 0.94
CA ASN A 39 -3.09 1.84 2.24
C ASN A 39 -2.43 0.44 2.18
N CYS A 40 -2.47 -0.25 1.04
CA CYS A 40 -1.91 -1.58 0.83
C CYS A 40 -0.66 -1.59 -0.05
N HIS A 41 -0.47 -0.58 -0.90
CA HIS A 41 0.61 -0.65 -1.87
C HIS A 41 1.96 -0.62 -1.13
N PRO A 42 2.89 -1.58 -1.37
CA PRO A 42 4.17 -1.70 -0.67
C PRO A 42 5.02 -0.42 -0.67
N PHE A 43 4.80 0.44 -1.66
CA PHE A 43 5.40 1.77 -1.75
C PHE A 43 4.95 2.71 -0.61
N TYR A 44 3.66 2.69 -0.24
CA TYR A 44 3.12 3.56 0.80
C TYR A 44 3.31 3.00 2.20
N THR A 45 3.34 1.68 2.35
CA THR A 45 3.56 1.03 3.65
C THR A 45 5.03 0.97 4.07
N GLY A 46 5.95 1.44 3.21
CA GLY A 46 7.40 1.47 3.51
C GLY A 46 8.04 0.09 3.64
N ALA A 47 7.29 -0.99 3.37
CA ALA A 47 7.74 -2.36 3.44
C ALA A 47 8.56 -2.77 2.20
N GLN A 48 9.39 -1.85 1.69
CA GLN A 48 10.60 -2.29 0.98
C GLN A 48 11.44 -3.00 2.03
N THR A 49 11.25 -4.31 2.11
CA THR A 49 12.18 -5.17 2.80
C THR A 49 13.51 -4.96 2.08
N PHE A 50 14.35 -4.05 2.59
CA PHE A 50 15.78 -4.18 2.40
C PHE A 50 16.05 -5.61 2.82
N THR A 51 16.31 -6.48 1.85
CA THR A 51 16.74 -7.83 2.13
C THR A 51 17.95 -7.66 3.03
N VAL A 52 17.75 -7.85 4.33
CA VAL A 52 18.82 -7.78 5.32
C VAL A 52 19.89 -8.67 4.74
N ALA A 53 21.08 -8.12 4.50
CA ALA A 53 22.13 -8.77 3.73
C ALA A 53 22.46 -10.14 4.36
N ALA A 54 21.71 -11.16 3.94
CA ALA A 54 21.66 -12.43 4.63
C ALA A 54 22.95 -13.16 4.30
N GLY A 55 23.72 -13.47 5.33
CA GLY A 55 24.95 -14.25 5.18
C GLY A 55 26.11 -13.75 6.03
N ARG A 56 27.12 -13.15 5.38
CA ARG A 56 28.39 -12.81 6.04
C ARG A 56 28.25 -11.71 7.09
N VAL A 57 27.36 -10.75 6.88
CA VAL A 57 27.11 -9.65 7.83
C VAL A 57 26.44 -10.15 9.10
N ASP A 58 25.45 -11.06 9.00
CA ASP A 58 24.85 -11.70 10.18
C ASP A 58 25.85 -12.57 10.96
N LYS A 59 26.70 -13.34 10.27
CA LYS A 59 27.77 -14.13 10.91
C LYS A 59 28.86 -13.27 11.54
N PHE A 60 29.06 -12.05 11.05
CA PHE A 60 29.97 -11.08 11.64
C PHE A 60 29.33 -10.46 12.89
N ASN A 61 28.12 -9.93 12.79
CA ASN A 61 27.39 -9.33 13.91
C ASN A 61 27.23 -10.31 15.09
N LYS A 62 26.94 -11.60 14.81
CA LYS A 62 26.88 -12.66 15.83
C LYS A 62 28.22 -12.97 16.50
N ARG A 63 29.35 -12.81 15.80
CA ARG A 63 30.70 -13.07 16.35
C ARG A 63 31.21 -11.91 17.18
N TYR A 64 30.83 -10.68 16.85
CA TYR A 64 31.28 -9.46 17.51
C TYR A 64 30.25 -8.86 18.47
N GLY A 65 29.10 -9.53 18.70
CA GLY A 65 28.07 -9.09 19.65
C GLY A 65 27.42 -7.75 19.30
N ILE A 66 27.40 -7.37 18.02
CA ILE A 66 26.85 -6.09 17.57
C ILE A 66 25.36 -6.31 17.25
N ASP A 67 24.54 -6.33 18.29
CA ASP A 67 23.09 -6.41 18.15
C ASP A 67 22.52 -5.05 17.71
N LYS A 68 22.26 -4.88 16.41
CA LYS A 68 21.47 -3.76 15.87
C LYS A 68 19.98 -3.98 16.11
N ASN A 69 19.56 -4.25 17.34
CA ASN A 69 18.16 -4.31 17.73
C ASN A 69 17.78 -3.14 18.64
N LYS A 70 18.13 -1.93 18.20
CA LYS A 70 17.50 -0.67 18.61
C LYS A 70 17.39 0.18 17.34
N GLU A 71 16.26 0.88 17.20
CA GLU A 71 15.85 1.71 16.06
C GLU A 71 15.04 1.01 14.97
N ASN A 72 13.86 0.53 15.37
CA ASN A 72 12.62 0.94 14.70
C ASN A 72 11.53 1.05 15.78
N LYS A 73 11.50 2.20 16.45
CA LYS A 73 10.27 2.77 17.00
C LYS A 73 9.85 3.88 16.05
#